data_AF-A0A101HPH4-F1
#
_entry.id   AF-A0A101HPH4-F1
#
_cell.length_a   1.000
_cell.length_b   1.000
_cell.length_c   1.000
_cell.angle_alpha   90.00
_cell.angle_beta   90.00
_cell.angle_gamma   90.00
#
_symmetry.space_group_name_H-M   'P 1'
#
loop_
_entity.id
_entity.type
_entity.pdbx_description
1 polymer ?
#
loop_
_entity_poly.entity_id
_entity_poly.type
_entity_poly.pdbx_seq_one_letter_code
_entity_poly.pdbx_strand_id
1 'polypeptide(L)'
;KASEGEARVLITVTTDIDAVRKILEPGSSSFEERLETIDMLTASGIKVGAFVGPVLPMNAARVAFELSKRVEEVHIDPMNYIFQVRDTYRKYGWQRWLTGDALENVKEEFSKLLKVK
;
A
#
# COMPACT_ATOMS: atom_id res chain seq x y z
N LYS A 1 12.20 10.87 -13.99
CA LYS A 1 13.42 10.73 -13.16
C LYS A 1 13.49 11.97 -12.29
N ALA A 2 13.65 11.83 -10.98
CA ALA A 2 14.00 12.98 -10.13
C ALA A 2 15.35 13.52 -10.64
N SER A 3 15.50 14.84 -10.76
CA SER A 3 16.79 15.45 -11.03
C SER A 3 17.73 15.20 -9.85
N GLU A 4 19.03 15.16 -10.12
CA GLU A 4 20.08 15.05 -9.11
C GLU A 4 19.83 16.09 -7.99
N GLY A 5 19.65 15.64 -6.75
CA GLY A 5 19.35 16.48 -5.58
C GLY A 5 17.89 16.54 -5.10
N GLU A 6 16.91 15.98 -5.82
CA GLU A 6 15.53 15.86 -5.31
C GLU A 6 15.33 14.55 -4.50
N ALA A 7 15.00 14.68 -3.22
CA ALA A 7 14.57 13.56 -2.37
C ALA A 7 13.02 13.50 -2.28
N ARG A 8 12.49 12.29 -2.17
CA ARG A 8 11.06 12.03 -1.92
C ARG A 8 10.91 10.99 -0.82
N VAL A 9 9.92 11.18 0.03
CA VAL A 9 9.52 10.19 1.04
C VAL A 9 8.41 9.30 0.47
N LEU A 10 8.53 7.99 0.61
CA LEU A 10 7.44 7.07 0.33
C LEU A 10 6.89 6.52 1.65
N ILE A 11 5.59 6.68 1.87
CA ILE A 11 4.90 6.10 3.01
C ILE A 11 4.34 4.74 2.61
N THR A 12 4.74 3.71 3.36
CA THR A 12 4.27 2.34 3.11
C THR A 12 2.82 2.17 3.55
N VAL A 13 1.98 1.66 2.66
CA VAL A 13 0.55 1.42 2.87
C VAL A 13 0.21 0.01 2.39
N THR A 14 0.09 -0.96 3.30
CA THR A 14 -0.01 -2.39 2.95
C THR A 14 -1.43 -2.93 2.93
N THR A 15 -2.31 -2.42 3.79
CA THR A 15 -3.74 -2.80 3.89
C THR A 15 -4.53 -1.69 4.58
N ASP A 16 -5.82 -1.61 4.28
CA ASP A 16 -6.80 -0.80 4.98
C ASP A 16 -7.65 -1.59 5.99
N ILE A 17 -7.36 -2.88 6.18
CA ILE A 17 -8.11 -3.79 7.04
C ILE A 17 -7.30 -4.03 8.32
N ASP A 18 -7.76 -3.45 9.44
CA ASP A 18 -7.05 -3.49 10.72
C ASP A 18 -6.79 -4.91 11.24
N ALA A 19 -7.72 -5.85 11.00
CA ALA A 19 -7.53 -7.25 11.37
C ALA A 19 -6.36 -7.91 10.60
N VAL A 20 -6.21 -7.60 9.30
CA VAL A 20 -5.11 -8.09 8.46
C VAL A 20 -3.79 -7.53 8.96
N ARG A 21 -3.75 -6.21 9.20
CA ARG A 21 -2.60 -5.52 9.81
C ARG A 21 -2.19 -6.16 11.13
N LYS A 22 -3.10 -6.36 12.08
CA LYS A 22 -2.79 -6.95 13.39
C LYS A 22 -2.22 -8.37 13.30
N ILE A 23 -2.59 -9.13 12.28
CA ILE A 23 -2.13 -10.51 12.07
C ILE A 23 -0.77 -10.54 11.38
N LEU A 24 -0.56 -9.72 10.34
CA LEU A 24 0.62 -9.80 9.48
C LEU A 24 1.71 -8.78 9.87
N GLU A 25 1.32 -7.68 10.52
CA GLU A 25 2.18 -6.55 10.90
C GLU A 25 1.82 -6.07 12.33
N PRO A 26 1.88 -6.93 13.36
CA PRO A 26 1.49 -6.54 14.71
C PRO A 26 2.33 -5.36 15.21
N GLY A 27 1.65 -4.36 15.77
CA GLY A 27 2.29 -3.13 16.28
C GLY A 27 2.61 -2.08 15.21
N SER A 28 2.34 -2.33 13.92
CA SER A 28 2.49 -1.32 12.88
C SER A 28 1.39 -0.24 12.96
N SER A 29 1.63 0.92 12.35
CA SER A 29 0.63 1.98 12.26
C SER A 29 -0.62 1.55 11.49
N SER A 30 -1.78 2.08 11.87
CA SER A 30 -3.04 1.88 11.16
C SER A 30 -3.01 2.51 9.76
N PHE A 31 -4.02 2.18 8.96
CA PHE A 31 -4.18 2.81 7.65
C PHE A 31 -4.39 4.32 7.79
N GLU A 32 -5.24 4.71 8.73
CA GLU A 32 -5.58 6.09 9.03
C GLU A 32 -4.36 6.90 9.52
N GLU A 33 -3.54 6.34 10.41
CA GLU A 33 -2.30 6.97 10.89
C GLU A 33 -1.28 7.19 9.75
N ARG A 34 -1.20 6.25 8.80
CA ARG A 34 -0.35 6.41 7.61
C ARG A 34 -0.86 7.52 6.69
N LEU A 35 -2.17 7.65 6.51
CA LEU A 35 -2.77 8.75 5.74
C LEU A 35 -2.51 10.11 6.42
N GLU A 36 -2.71 10.20 7.73
CA GLU A 36 -2.40 11.39 8.52
C GLU A 36 -0.93 11.79 8.38
N THR A 37 -0.03 10.80 8.42
CA THR A 37 1.41 11.04 8.21
C THR A 37 1.69 11.63 6.82
N ILE A 38 1.04 11.14 5.76
CA ILE A 38 1.16 11.72 4.41
C ILE A 38 0.67 13.17 4.41
N ASP A 39 -0.47 13.44 5.03
CA ASP A 39 -1.07 14.78 5.11
C ASP A 39 -0.14 15.75 5.85
N MET A 40 0.42 15.35 7.00
CA MET A 40 1.36 16.14 7.79
C MET A 40 2.66 16.47 7.02
N LEU A 41 3.25 15.49 6.35
CA LEU A 41 4.49 15.67 5.59
C LEU A 41 4.25 16.56 4.37
N THR A 42 3.15 16.36 3.67
CA THR A 42 2.75 17.18 2.51
C THR A 42 2.50 18.62 2.92
N ALA A 43 1.78 18.84 4.03
CA ALA A 43 1.54 20.18 4.59
C ALA A 43 2.84 20.91 4.99
N SER A 44 3.91 20.15 5.28
CA SER A 44 5.24 20.68 5.60
C SER A 44 6.11 20.94 4.36
N GLY A 45 5.57 20.81 3.14
CA GLY A 45 6.29 21.02 1.89
C GLY A 45 7.19 19.85 1.47
N ILE A 46 7.08 18.68 2.11
CA ILE A 46 7.85 17.50 1.75
C ILE A 46 7.17 16.81 0.56
N LYS A 47 7.97 16.42 -0.44
CA LYS A 47 7.48 15.62 -1.57
C LYS A 47 7.22 14.20 -1.06
N VAL A 48 5.95 13.77 -1.07
CA VAL A 48 5.52 12.46 -0.59
C VAL A 48 4.90 11.64 -1.73
N GLY A 49 5.14 10.34 -1.71
CA GLY A 49 4.39 9.34 -2.48
C GLY A 49 3.99 8.18 -1.57
N ALA A 50 3.32 7.17 -2.13
CA ALA A 50 3.01 5.95 -1.38
C ALA A 50 3.70 4.71 -1.97
N PHE A 51 4.07 3.78 -1.09
CA PHE A 51 4.53 2.44 -1.45
C PHE A 51 3.48 1.44 -0.98
N VAL A 52 2.76 0.85 -1.93
CA VAL A 52 1.70 -0.13 -1.68
C VAL A 52 2.30 -1.52 -1.77
N GLY A 53 3.01 -1.92 -0.73
CA GLY A 53 3.84 -3.11 -0.75
C GLY A 53 4.27 -3.58 0.64
N PRO A 54 4.21 -4.90 0.93
CA PRO A 54 3.57 -5.91 0.09
C PRO A 54 2.06 -5.67 0.00
N VAL A 55 1.46 -5.98 -1.15
CA VAL A 55 0.00 -6.03 -1.30
C VAL A 55 -0.58 -7.10 -0.37
N LEU A 56 -1.29 -6.67 0.67
CA LEU A 56 -2.00 -7.52 1.61
C LEU A 56 -3.51 -7.49 1.32
N PRO A 57 -4.33 -8.36 1.96
CA PRO A 57 -5.77 -8.25 1.84
C PRO A 57 -6.30 -6.85 2.15
N MET A 58 -6.98 -6.23 1.18
CA MET A 58 -7.44 -4.84 1.25
C MET A 58 -8.70 -4.61 0.40
N ASN A 59 -9.30 -3.43 0.55
CA ASN A 59 -10.20 -2.84 -0.43
C ASN A 59 -9.40 -1.89 -1.35
N ALA A 60 -8.95 -2.42 -2.50
CA ALA A 60 -8.07 -1.68 -3.41
C ALA A 60 -8.67 -0.35 -3.89
N ALA A 61 -9.96 -0.32 -4.21
CA ALA A 61 -10.66 0.89 -4.64
C ALA A 61 -10.69 1.97 -3.55
N ARG A 62 -10.95 1.58 -2.28
CA ARG A 62 -10.90 2.52 -1.14
C ARG A 62 -9.48 3.06 -0.95
N VAL A 63 -8.46 2.19 -0.97
CA VAL A 63 -7.07 2.60 -0.77
C VAL A 63 -6.63 3.56 -1.88
N ALA A 64 -6.92 3.22 -3.14
CA ALA A 64 -6.63 4.07 -4.29
C ALA A 64 -7.29 5.44 -4.16
N PHE A 65 -8.57 5.49 -3.79
CA PHE A 65 -9.33 6.73 -3.62
C PHE A 65 -8.78 7.62 -2.48
N GLU A 66 -8.39 7.04 -1.35
CA GLU A 66 -7.81 7.82 -0.26
C GLU A 66 -6.40 8.33 -0.60
N LEU A 67 -5.60 7.53 -1.30
CA LEU A 67 -4.28 7.96 -1.74
C LEU A 67 -4.34 8.99 -2.87
N SER A 68 -5.32 8.91 -3.79
CA SER A 68 -5.46 9.88 -4.89
C SER A 68 -5.77 11.30 -4.43
N LYS A 69 -6.25 11.46 -3.19
CA LYS A 69 -6.46 12.78 -2.57
C LYS A 69 -5.16 13.40 -2.03
N ARG A 70 -4.08 12.62 -1.91
CA ARG A 70 -2.90 12.95 -1.10
C ARG A 70 -1.59 12.85 -1.84
N VAL A 71 -1.47 11.92 -2.79
CA VAL A 71 -0.25 11.66 -3.54
C VAL A 71 -0.55 11.54 -5.03
N GLU A 72 0.42 11.91 -5.87
CA GLU A 72 0.30 11.83 -7.33
C GLU A 72 0.71 10.45 -7.89
N GLU A 73 1.67 9.80 -7.21
CA GLU A 73 2.26 8.55 -7.67
C GLU A 73 2.37 7.52 -6.56
N VAL A 74 2.22 6.26 -6.97
CA VAL A 74 2.39 5.10 -6.10
C VAL A 74 3.31 4.07 -6.76
N HIS A 75 3.99 3.30 -5.91
CA HIS A 75 4.71 2.10 -6.31
C HIS A 75 3.99 0.91 -5.70
N ILE A 76 3.78 -0.17 -6.44
CA ILE A 76 2.96 -1.32 -6.00
C ILE A 76 3.76 -2.61 -6.14
N ASP A 77 3.95 -3.31 -5.02
CA ASP A 77 4.77 -4.53 -4.96
C ASP A 77 4.01 -5.73 -4.35
N PRO A 78 4.21 -6.95 -4.89
CA PRO A 78 3.60 -8.15 -4.35
C PRO A 78 4.24 -8.63 -3.04
N MET A 79 3.59 -9.61 -2.42
CA MET A 79 4.19 -10.42 -1.34
C MET A 79 5.31 -11.31 -1.89
N ASN A 80 6.57 -10.96 -1.61
CA ASN A 80 7.74 -11.71 -2.08
C ASN A 80 8.11 -12.92 -1.18
N TYR A 81 7.55 -13.03 0.03
CA TYR A 81 7.87 -14.07 1.01
C TYR A 81 6.74 -15.11 1.18
N ILE A 82 6.14 -15.53 0.06
CA ILE A 82 4.96 -16.41 0.02
C ILE A 82 5.10 -17.64 0.92
N PHE A 83 6.27 -18.31 0.89
CA PHE A 83 6.50 -19.52 1.66
C PHE A 83 6.39 -19.32 3.18
N GLN A 84 6.72 -18.12 3.69
CA GLN A 84 6.68 -17.82 5.12
C GLN A 84 5.25 -17.53 5.61
N VAL A 85 4.39 -17.01 4.73
CA VAL A 85 3.04 -16.54 5.09
C VAL A 85 1.92 -17.49 4.66
N ARG A 86 2.23 -18.50 3.84
CA ARG A 86 1.24 -19.41 3.23
C ARG A 86 0.26 -20.02 4.24
N ASP A 87 0.77 -20.51 5.38
CA ASP A 87 -0.07 -21.22 6.35
C ASP A 87 -0.99 -20.25 7.11
N THR A 88 -0.49 -19.05 7.42
CA THR A 88 -1.30 -17.94 7.95
C THR A 88 -2.39 -17.54 6.95
N TYR A 89 -2.05 -17.36 5.68
CA TYR A 89 -3.02 -17.01 4.65
C TYR A 89 -4.08 -18.10 4.47
N ARG A 90 -3.68 -19.38 4.49
CA ARG A 90 -4.63 -20.51 4.45
C ARG A 90 -5.58 -20.51 5.65
N LYS A 91 -5.05 -20.26 6.86
CA LYS A 91 -5.85 -20.21 8.09
C LYS A 91 -6.97 -19.16 8.03
N TYR A 92 -6.72 -18.01 7.39
CA TYR A 92 -7.67 -16.90 7.31
C TYR A 92 -8.40 -16.78 5.95
N GLY A 93 -8.20 -17.72 5.02
CA GLY A 93 -8.89 -17.69 3.72
C GLY A 93 -8.33 -16.65 2.73
N TRP A 94 -7.09 -16.21 2.89
CA TRP A 94 -6.48 -15.13 2.10
C TRP A 94 -5.66 -15.60 0.91
N GLN A 95 -5.66 -16.90 0.56
CA GLN A 95 -4.76 -17.47 -0.46
C GLN A 95 -4.77 -16.73 -1.80
N ARG A 96 -5.91 -16.14 -2.20
CA ARG A 96 -6.01 -15.34 -3.43
C ARG A 96 -5.00 -14.19 -3.49
N TRP A 97 -4.63 -13.63 -2.34
CA TRP A 97 -3.69 -12.51 -2.22
C TRP A 97 -2.22 -12.91 -2.38
N LEU A 98 -1.94 -14.20 -2.57
CA LEU A 98 -0.62 -14.72 -2.92
C LEU A 98 -0.47 -14.97 -4.43
N THR A 99 -1.42 -14.49 -5.24
CA THR A 99 -1.46 -14.70 -6.69
C THR A 99 -1.17 -13.40 -7.45
N GLY A 100 -0.73 -13.54 -8.71
CA GLY A 100 -0.57 -12.40 -9.62
C GLY A 100 -1.88 -11.66 -9.88
N ASP A 101 -3.02 -12.37 -9.93
CA ASP A 101 -4.34 -11.79 -10.21
C ASP A 101 -4.74 -10.74 -9.16
N ALA A 102 -4.43 -10.99 -7.88
CA ALA A 102 -4.69 -10.02 -6.82
C ALA A 102 -3.83 -8.76 -6.96
N LEU A 103 -2.55 -8.91 -7.35
CA LEU A 103 -1.69 -7.77 -7.64
C LEU A 103 -2.21 -6.98 -8.85
N GLU A 104 -2.64 -7.67 -9.90
CA GLU A 104 -3.14 -7.03 -11.12
C GLU A 104 -4.42 -6.25 -10.84
N ASN A 105 -5.37 -6.84 -10.11
CA ASN A 105 -6.58 -6.13 -9.69
C ASN A 105 -6.26 -4.85 -8.89
N VAL A 106 -5.27 -4.91 -7.99
CA VAL A 106 -4.82 -3.73 -7.25
C VAL A 106 -4.24 -2.69 -8.20
N LYS A 107 -3.36 -3.08 -9.13
CA LYS A 107 -2.80 -2.16 -10.14
C LYS A 107 -3.88 -1.53 -11.01
N GLU A 108 -4.88 -2.30 -11.44
CA GLU A 108 -6.02 -1.82 -12.22
C GLU A 108 -6.83 -0.77 -11.44
N GLU A 109 -7.20 -1.05 -10.19
CA GLU A 109 -7.95 -0.09 -9.36
C GLU A 109 -7.17 1.19 -9.12
N PHE A 110 -5.86 1.09 -8.85
CA PHE A 110 -5.02 2.26 -8.62
C PHE A 110 -4.79 3.08 -9.89
N SER A 111 -4.61 2.43 -11.04
CA SER A 111 -4.36 3.12 -12.32
C SER A 111 -5.54 3.98 -12.79
N LYS A 112 -6.75 3.78 -12.24
CA LYS A 112 -7.92 4.63 -12.52
C LYS A 112 -7.78 6.03 -11.94
N LEU A 113 -7.00 6.21 -10.87
CA LEU A 113 -6.96 7.44 -10.07
C LEU A 113 -5.53 8.00 -9.88
N LEU A 114 -4.51 7.15 -10.04
CA LEU A 114 -3.13 7.44 -9.66
C LEU A 114 -2.15 7.01 -10.75
N LYS A 115 -0.98 7.65 -10.77
CA LYS A 115 0.15 7.16 -11.57
C LYS A 115 0.83 6.00 -10.86
N VAL A 116 0.65 4.78 -11.38
CA VAL A 116 1.36 3.58 -10.93
C VAL A 116 2.74 3.52 -11.60
N LYS A 117 3.79 3.30 -10.80
CA LYS A 117 5.17 3.10 -11.27
C LYS A 117 5.66 1.68 -11.03
#